data_AF-A0A542AQI6-F1
#
_entry.id   AF-A0A542AQI6-F1
#
_cell.length_a   1.000
_cell.length_b   1.000
_cell.length_c   1.000
_cell.angle_alpha   90.00
_cell.angle_beta   90.00
_cell.angle_gamma   90.00
#
_symmetry.space_group_name_H-M   'P 1'
#
loop_
_entity.id
_entity.type
_entity.pdbx_description
1 polymer ?
#
loop_
_entity_poly.entity_id
_entity_poly.type
_entity_poly.pdbx_seq_one_letter_code
_entity_poly.pdbx_strand_id
1 'polypeptide(L)' 'MLFYKITVKADQERFMEPTLHDTSEHFIIAYSSDQASRHVTEKLRRGGWNITQMDIKEDYIYDIRDHSDQITY' A
#
# COMPACT_ATOMS: atom_id res chain seq x y z
N MET A 1 -13.62 -4.07 8.42
CA MET A 1 -12.28 -4.63 8.14
C MET A 1 -11.42 -3.49 7.60
N LEU A 2 -10.22 -3.27 8.15
CA LEU A 2 -9.37 -2.14 7.74
C LEU A 2 -8.67 -2.44 6.42
N PHE A 3 -8.62 -1.44 5.57
CA PHE A 3 -7.97 -1.47 4.27
C PHE A 3 -6.94 -0.35 4.23
N TYR A 4 -5.74 -0.66 3.75
CA TYR A 4 -4.66 0.30 3.66
C TYR A 4 -4.22 0.41 2.20
N LYS A 5 -4.27 1.63 1.68
CA LYS A 5 -3.59 2.01 0.45
C LYS A 5 -2.21 2.54 0.83
N ILE A 6 -1.17 1.83 0.42
CA ILE A 6 0.23 2.20 0.68
C ILE A 6 0.86 2.59 -0.64
N THR A 7 1.25 3.85 -0.78
CA THR A 7 2.01 4.33 -1.95
C THR A 7 3.49 4.38 -1.59
N VAL A 8 4.32 3.70 -2.38
CA VAL A 8 5.75 3.60 -2.13
C VAL A 8 6.53 4.13 -3.32
N LYS A 9 7.52 4.96 -3.05
CA LYS A 9 8.59 5.28 -3.99
C LYS A 9 9.83 4.52 -3.58
N ALA A 10 10.43 3.81 -4.52
CA ALA A 10 11.60 2.99 -4.25
C ALA A 10 12.58 2.99 -5.41
N ASP A 11 13.84 2.78 -5.06
CA ASP A 11 14.97 2.79 -5.96
C ASP A 11 15.63 1.41 -5.95
N GLN A 12 16.00 0.89 -7.12
CA GLN A 12 16.75 -0.36 -7.24
C GLN A 12 18.07 -0.09 -7.95
N GLU A 13 19.18 -0.39 -7.27
CA GLU A 13 20.50 -0.35 -7.88
C GLU A 13 20.66 -1.52 -8.86
N ARG A 14 21.17 -1.22 -10.05
CA ARG A 14 21.43 -2.22 -11.09
C ARG A 14 22.89 -2.12 -11.52
N PHE A 15 23.53 -3.27 -11.68
CA PHE A 15 24.95 -3.31 -12.04
C PHE A 15 25.15 -2.81 -13.48
N MET A 16 25.99 -1.78 -13.64
CA MET A 16 26.29 -1.13 -14.93
C MET A 16 25.08 -0.50 -15.64
N GLU A 17 23.98 -0.27 -14.91
CA GLU A 17 22.77 0.37 -15.44
C GLU A 17 22.35 1.54 -14.53
N PRO A 18 21.56 2.49 -15.04
CA PRO A 18 20.99 3.53 -14.21
C PRO A 18 20.12 2.95 -13.08
N THR A 19 20.14 3.61 -11.93
CA THR A 19 19.22 3.30 -10.83
C THR A 19 17.79 3.34 -11.32
N LEU A 20 17.03 2.28 -11.04
CA LEU A 20 15.63 2.19 -11.42
C LEU A 20 14.79 2.85 -10.33
N HIS A 21 14.04 3.87 -10.70
CA HIS A 21 13.09 4.55 -9.81
C HIS A 21 11.68 4.07 -10.13
N ASP A 22 10.95 3.59 -9.12
CA ASP A 22 9.58 3.12 -9.27
C ASP A 22 8.65 3.76 -8.23
N THR A 23 7.38 3.94 -8.61
CA THR A 23 6.30 4.34 -7.70
C THR A 23 5.19 3.30 -7.81
N SER A 24 4.94 2.58 -6.72
CA SER A 24 3.95 1.51 -6.67
C SER A 24 2.88 1.76 -5.61
N GLU A 25 1.66 1.30 -5.89
CA GLU A 25 0.54 1.34 -4.95
C GLU A 25 0.20 -0.09 -4.49
N HIS A 26 0.12 -0.29 -3.18
CA HIS A 26 -0.16 -1.58 -2.54
C HIS A 26 -1.45 -1.48 -1.74
N PHE A 27 -2.38 -2.38 -1.99
CA PHE A 27 -3.64 -2.46 -1.27
C PHE A 27 -3.61 -3.65 -0.32
N ILE A 28 -3.59 -3.39 0.99
CA ILE A 28 -3.40 -4.41 2.03
C ILE A 28 -4.55 -4.37 3.02
N ILE A 29 -5.13 -5.53 3.29
CA ILE A 29 -6.05 -5.73 4.40
C ILE A 29 -5.23 -6.18 5.60
N ALA A 30 -5.25 -5.41 6.69
CA ALA A 30 -4.51 -5.72 7.91
C ALA A 30 -5.26 -5.23 9.14
N TYR A 31 -4.88 -5.69 10.34
CA TYR A 31 -5.46 -5.18 11.58
C TYR A 31 -4.84 -3.85 12.04
N SER A 32 -3.67 -3.48 11.52
CA SER A 32 -3.01 -2.21 11.79
C SER A 32 -2.15 -1.73 10.61
N SER A 33 -1.89 -0.43 10.56
CA SER A 33 -0.99 0.19 9.58
C SER A 33 0.44 -0.33 9.69
N ASP A 34 0.91 -0.64 10.90
CA ASP A 34 2.25 -1.24 11.14
C ASP A 34 2.39 -2.62 10.49
N GLN A 35 1.35 -3.45 10.56
CA GLN A 35 1.37 -4.76 9.91
C GLN A 35 1.38 -4.61 8.39
N ALA A 36 0.58 -3.67 7.86
CA ALA A 36 0.51 -3.41 6.43
C ALA A 36 1.85 -2.85 5.89
N SER A 37 2.44 -1.87 6.56
CA SER A 37 3.71 -1.26 6.18
C SER A 37 4.87 -2.24 6.24
N ARG A 38 4.94 -3.08 7.28
CA ARG A 38 5.97 -4.11 7.41
C ARG A 38 5.90 -5.12 6.26
N HIS A 39 4.71 -5.57 5.90
CA HIS A 39 4.52 -6.52 4.80
C HIS A 39 5.01 -5.95 3.46
N VAL A 40 4.67 -4.69 3.16
CA VAL A 40 5.14 -4.02 1.93
C VAL A 40 6.65 -3.81 1.96
N THR A 41 7.20 -3.38 3.11
CA THR A 41 8.64 -3.15 3.29
C THR A 41 9.44 -4.44 3.08
N GLU A 42 9.00 -5.55 3.66
CA GLU A 42 9.67 -6.85 3.52
C GLU A 42 9.65 -7.34 2.07
N LYS A 43 8.53 -7.16 1.35
CA LYS A 43 8.43 -7.52 -0.06
C LYS A 43 9.41 -6.72 -0.93
N LEU A 44 9.46 -5.41 -0.76
CA LEU A 44 10.34 -4.54 -1.53
C LEU A 44 11.81 -4.84 -1.23
N ARG A 45 12.17 -5.01 0.04
CA ARG A 45 13.54 -5.37 0.44
C ARG A 45 14.00 -6.70 -0.14
N ARG A 46 13.12 -7.71 -0.20
CA ARG A 46 13.42 -9.01 -0.86
C ARG A 46 13.67 -8.85 -2.36
N GLY A 47 13.03 -7.87 -3.00
CA GLY A 47 13.28 -7.50 -4.39
C GLY A 47 14.53 -6.63 -4.60
N GLY A 48 15.29 -6.31 -3.54
CA GLY A 48 16.45 -5.42 -3.64
C GLY A 48 16.09 -3.94 -3.83
N TRP A 49 14.85 -3.56 -3.51
CA TRP A 49 14.39 -2.18 -3.59
C TRP A 49 14.70 -1.44 -2.28
N ASN A 50 15.21 -0.22 -2.41
CA ASN A 50 15.44 0.74 -1.35
C ASN A 50 14.28 1.74 -1.32
N ILE A 51 13.51 1.75 -0.25
CA ILE A 51 12.35 2.65 -0.11
C ILE A 51 12.84 4.06 0.22
N THR A 52 12.47 5.04 -0.61
CA THR A 52 12.82 6.45 -0.40
C THR A 52 11.66 7.24 0.21
N GLN A 53 10.42 6.87 -0.11
CA GLN A 53 9.22 7.48 0.45
C GLN A 53 8.11 6.43 0.60
N MET A 54 7.36 6.50 1.71
CA MET A 54 6.17 5.70 1.93
C MET A 54 5.05 6.59 2.46
N ASP A 55 3.88 6.50 1.84
CA ASP A 55 2.63 7.12 2.30
C ASP A 55 1.60 6.03 2.56
N ILE A 56 0.84 6.17 3.65
CA ILE A 56 -0.14 5.18 4.09
C ILE A 56 -1.46 5.88 4.30
N LYS A 57 -2.48 5.43 3.57
CA LYS A 57 -3.85 5.87 3.73
C LYS A 57 -4.72 4.72 4.23
N GLU A 58 -5.33 4.92 5.39
CA GLU A 58 -6.34 4.01 5.93
C GLU A 58 -7.70 4.29 5.28
N ASP A 59 -8.42 3.22 4.94
CA ASP A 59 -9.80 3.24 4.53
C ASP A 59 -10.57 2.09 5.20
N TYR A 60 -11.87 2.24 5.29
CA TYR A 60 -12.75 1.27 5.91
C TYR A 60 -13.57 0.60 4.83
N ILE A 61 -13.48 -0.74 4.75
CA ILE A 61 -14.46 -1.50 3.96
C ILE A 61 -15.75 -1.51 4.78
N TYR A 62 -16.64 -0.55 4.46
CA TYR A 62 -18.04 -0.59 4.86
C TYR A 62 -18.77 -1.58 3.95
N ASP A 63 -19.57 -2.49 4.55
CA ASP A 63 -20.45 -3.36 3.77
C ASP A 63 -21.53 -2.48 3.12
N ILE A 64 -21.39 -2.25 1.82
CA ILE A 64 -22.31 -1.45 1.00
C ILE A 64 -23.71 -2.07 0.90
N ARG A 65 -23.97 -3.24 1.51
CA ARG A 65 -25.31 -3.82 1.62
C ARG A 65 -26.25 -3.08 2.58
N ASP A 66 -25.74 -2.18 3.42
CA ASP A 66 -26.56 -1.42 4.37
C ASP A 66 -27.04 -0.06 3.82
N HIS A 67 -26.74 0.27 2.55
CA HIS A 67 -27.10 1.54 1.93
C HIS A 67 -28.31 1.48 0.98
N SER A 68 -28.97 0.33 0.84
CA SER A 68 -30.18 0.21 0.01
C SER A 68 -31.48 0.71 0.69
N ASP A 69 -31.44 1.15 1.95
CA ASP A 69 -32.64 1.60 2.69
C ASP A 69 -32.72 3.12 2.94
N GLN A 70 -31.87 3.94 2.33
CA GLN A 70 -31.93 5.42 2.47
C GLN A 70 -32.12 6.19 1.16
N ILE A 71 -32.99 5.69 0.27
CA ILE A 71 -33.64 6.56 -0.72
C ILE A 71 -35.14 6.58 -0.43
N THR A 72 -35.52 7.35 0.59
CA THR A 72 -36.87 7.94 0.66
C THR A 72 -36.71 9.39 0.24
N TYR A 73 -37.22 9.74 -0.95
CA TYR A 73 -37.95 10.99 -1.26
C TYR A 73 -38.54 10.88 -2.66
#